data_AF-A0A7Y3C3W7-F1
#
_entry.id   AF-A0A7Y3C3W7-F1
#
_cell.length_a   1.000
_cell.length_b   1.000
_cell.length_c   1.000
_cell.angle_alpha   90.00
_cell.angle_beta   90.00
_cell.angle_gamma   90.00
#
_symmetry.space_group_name_H-M   'P 1'
#
loop_
_entity.id
_entity.type
_entity.pdbx_description
1 polymer ?
#
loop_
_entity_poly.entity_id
_entity_poly.type
_entity_poly.pdbx_seq_one_letter_code
_entity_poly.pdbx_strand_id
1 'polypeptide(L)'
;MCRCAFTPLVLALAFGACDGSTDVEVLQLFVEPEAGLVAGVGETSRFLVMARGAGGSEIPTEGADWVSDNPDVARVDERGVATGVTPGTAELTVRFGGRSATAVVEVFVPPDVAEYEAGVSYFGRNGYVEYIPGTLPVILSAPHGGDLTPSEIAERTTGVVVTDRGTRELTLAVRDAFIDLTGAAPHVVISHLDRVKLDPNREIVEAAQGDPFAERAWEEYHGFIEMARLEVALFGEGMYFDMHGHGHPQDRLELGYLLLADRLNDDDDSLNSLATVQQTSIREIGRDSELPFSQVIRGPTSLGGLLEEHGVPAVPSPSIPGPGSDPYFSGGYSTWRHGSLADTELVSGIQIEHHYPGLRNSDANRRAYATLLADAVRAFMLEHMGYFEP
;
A
#
# COMPACT_ATOMS: atom_id res chain seq x y z
N MET A 1 -41.03 -87.98 -31.56
CA MET A 1 -41.93 -86.81 -31.56
C MET A 1 -41.10 -85.56 -31.75
N CYS A 2 -41.52 -84.73 -32.71
CA CYS A 2 -40.89 -83.53 -33.27
C CYS A 2 -40.09 -82.63 -32.32
N ARG A 3 -38.97 -82.10 -32.83
CA ARG A 3 -38.54 -80.72 -32.56
C ARG A 3 -38.15 -80.02 -33.87
N CYS A 4 -38.77 -78.88 -34.08
CA CYS A 4 -38.63 -77.97 -35.22
C CYS A 4 -37.28 -77.25 -35.18
N ALA A 5 -36.68 -77.02 -36.35
CA ALA A 5 -35.54 -76.11 -36.51
C ALA A 5 -36.02 -74.86 -37.28
N PHE A 6 -35.75 -73.71 -36.69
CA PHE A 6 -36.04 -72.37 -37.20
C PHE A 6 -34.92 -71.90 -38.14
N THR A 7 -35.29 -71.28 -39.26
CA THR A 7 -34.38 -70.46 -40.07
C THR A 7 -35.04 -69.09 -40.25
N PRO A 8 -34.50 -67.98 -39.69
CA PRO A 8 -34.99 -66.67 -39.99
C PRO A 8 -34.21 -66.03 -41.15
N LEU A 9 -35.00 -65.41 -42.02
CA LEU A 9 -34.65 -64.52 -43.11
C LEU A 9 -33.94 -63.27 -42.55
N VAL A 10 -32.76 -62.95 -43.07
CA VAL A 10 -32.03 -61.71 -42.73
C VAL A 10 -32.63 -60.55 -43.52
N LEU A 11 -33.29 -59.63 -42.81
CA LEU A 11 -33.72 -58.34 -43.35
C LEU A 11 -32.73 -57.27 -42.88
N ALA A 12 -32.06 -56.62 -43.83
CA ALA A 12 -31.13 -55.54 -43.59
C ALA A 12 -31.88 -54.29 -43.07
N LEU A 13 -31.52 -53.83 -41.87
CA LEU A 13 -31.83 -52.50 -41.38
C LEU A 13 -30.55 -51.66 -41.47
N ALA A 14 -30.57 -50.68 -42.37
CA ALA A 14 -29.60 -49.61 -42.44
C ALA A 14 -29.77 -48.73 -41.20
N PHE A 15 -28.83 -48.82 -40.25
CA PHE A 15 -28.59 -47.73 -39.31
C PHE A 15 -27.67 -46.73 -40.00
N GLY A 16 -28.23 -45.59 -40.40
CA GLY A 16 -27.43 -44.42 -40.74
C GLY A 16 -26.58 -44.06 -39.54
N ALA A 17 -25.27 -43.97 -39.75
CA ALA A 17 -24.39 -43.33 -38.79
C ALA A 17 -24.84 -41.88 -38.67
N CYS A 18 -25.48 -41.53 -37.55
CA CYS A 18 -25.52 -40.15 -37.11
C CYS A 18 -24.07 -39.78 -36.81
N ASP A 19 -23.43 -39.10 -37.75
CA ASP A 19 -22.18 -38.37 -37.54
C ASP A 19 -22.54 -37.12 -36.72
N GLY A 20 -23.04 -37.36 -35.50
CA GLY A 20 -23.27 -36.33 -34.52
C GLY A 20 -21.92 -36.03 -33.91
N SER A 21 -21.12 -35.20 -34.61
CA SER A 21 -20.13 -34.40 -33.89
C SER A 21 -20.92 -33.66 -32.82
N THR A 22 -20.77 -34.06 -31.56
CA THR A 22 -21.20 -33.23 -30.45
C THR A 22 -20.20 -32.09 -30.36
N ASP A 23 -20.18 -31.22 -31.38
CA ASP A 23 -19.52 -29.93 -31.27
C ASP A 23 -20.23 -29.22 -30.13
N VAL A 24 -19.54 -29.14 -29.00
CA VAL A 24 -20.06 -28.43 -27.83
C VAL A 24 -20.14 -26.96 -28.22
N GLU A 25 -21.36 -26.48 -28.45
CA GLU A 25 -21.59 -25.10 -28.85
C GLU A 25 -21.13 -24.15 -27.74
N VAL A 26 -20.19 -23.26 -28.06
CA VAL A 26 -19.80 -22.17 -27.17
C VAL A 26 -20.88 -21.09 -27.23
N LEU A 27 -21.48 -20.78 -26.08
CA LEU A 27 -22.51 -19.74 -25.94
C LEU A 27 -21.99 -18.44 -25.32
N GLN A 28 -20.92 -18.51 -24.54
CA GLN A 28 -20.26 -17.35 -23.96
C GLN A 28 -18.75 -17.58 -23.94
N LEU A 29 -17.98 -16.51 -24.15
CA LEU A 29 -16.52 -16.50 -24.07
C LEU A 29 -16.11 -15.25 -23.29
N PHE A 30 -15.25 -15.42 -22.29
CA PHE A 30 -14.73 -14.36 -21.44
C PHE A 30 -13.21 -14.52 -21.31
N VAL A 31 -12.54 -13.40 -21.00
CA VAL A 31 -11.13 -13.38 -20.61
C VAL A 31 -11.05 -12.77 -19.22
N GLU A 32 -10.28 -13.39 -18.33
CA GLU A 32 -9.98 -12.83 -17.01
C GLU A 32 -8.46 -12.78 -16.77
N PRO A 33 -7.92 -11.66 -16.27
CA PRO A 33 -8.64 -10.40 -16.03
C PRO A 33 -8.99 -9.68 -17.36
N GLU A 34 -10.01 -8.81 -17.36
CA GLU A 34 -10.32 -7.96 -18.53
C GLU A 34 -9.25 -6.86 -18.79
N ALA A 35 -8.47 -6.53 -17.76
CA ALA A 35 -7.30 -5.65 -17.86
C ALA A 35 -6.14 -6.23 -17.03
N GLY A 36 -4.92 -6.18 -17.55
CA GLY A 36 -3.73 -6.65 -16.85
C GLY A 36 -2.55 -5.68 -16.98
N LEU A 37 -1.67 -5.73 -15.99
CA LEU A 37 -0.43 -4.97 -15.96
C LEU A 37 0.76 -5.90 -16.17
N VAL A 38 1.71 -5.47 -16.99
CA VAL A 38 3.05 -6.03 -17.10
C VAL A 38 4.04 -4.99 -16.58
N ALA A 39 4.62 -5.23 -15.41
CA ALA A 39 5.50 -4.29 -14.70
C ALA A 39 6.95 -4.33 -15.21
N GLY A 40 7.15 -4.16 -16.52
CA GLY A 40 8.47 -4.10 -17.12
C GLY A 40 8.57 -4.69 -18.52
N VAL A 41 9.68 -4.41 -19.20
CA VAL A 41 10.00 -5.07 -20.46
C VAL A 41 10.49 -6.49 -20.17
N GLY A 42 9.93 -7.48 -20.84
CA GLY A 42 10.23 -8.90 -20.66
C GLY A 42 9.44 -9.59 -19.56
N GLU A 43 8.77 -8.82 -18.69
CA GLU A 43 7.86 -9.36 -17.67
C GLU A 43 6.58 -9.90 -18.31
N THR A 44 5.81 -10.68 -17.53
CA THR A 44 4.63 -11.36 -18.04
C THR A 44 3.39 -11.21 -17.17
N SER A 45 2.23 -11.28 -17.81
CA SER A 45 0.92 -11.37 -17.15
C SER A 45 0.07 -12.44 -17.83
N ARG A 46 -0.75 -13.14 -17.07
CA ARG A 46 -1.53 -14.27 -17.57
C ARG A 46 -3.01 -13.93 -17.67
N PHE A 47 -3.58 -14.22 -18.83
CA PHE A 47 -5.00 -14.10 -19.12
C PHE A 47 -5.60 -15.49 -19.32
N LEU A 48 -6.72 -15.76 -18.65
CA LEU A 48 -7.44 -17.02 -18.68
C LEU A 48 -8.68 -16.90 -19.57
N VAL A 49 -8.84 -17.85 -20.48
CA VAL A 49 -10.04 -17.95 -21.33
C VAL A 49 -11.07 -18.82 -20.61
N MET A 50 -12.30 -18.35 -20.53
CA MET A 50 -13.42 -19.14 -20.02
C MET A 50 -14.53 -19.21 -21.08
N ALA A 51 -14.88 -20.42 -21.49
CA ALA A 51 -15.99 -20.67 -22.41
C ALA A 51 -17.13 -21.42 -21.69
N ARG A 52 -18.38 -21.01 -21.96
CA ARG A 52 -19.57 -21.67 -21.42
C ARG A 52 -20.54 -22.06 -22.54
N GLY A 53 -21.08 -23.27 -22.44
CA GLY A 53 -22.10 -23.84 -23.32
C GLY A 53 -23.51 -23.75 -22.73
N ALA A 54 -24.42 -24.55 -23.28
CA ALA A 54 -25.80 -24.63 -22.81
C ALA A 54 -25.89 -24.98 -21.32
N GLY A 55 -26.76 -24.29 -20.58
CA GLY A 55 -26.92 -24.51 -19.13
C GLY A 55 -25.72 -24.06 -18.28
N GLY A 56 -24.77 -23.32 -18.85
CA GLY A 56 -23.60 -22.81 -18.13
C GLY A 56 -22.44 -23.81 -18.01
N SER A 57 -22.47 -24.93 -18.75
CA SER A 57 -21.39 -25.92 -18.73
C SER A 57 -20.07 -25.31 -19.19
N GLU A 58 -19.01 -25.48 -18.40
CA GLU A 58 -17.66 -25.05 -18.79
C GLU A 58 -17.15 -25.90 -19.97
N ILE A 59 -16.52 -25.23 -20.93
CA ILE A 59 -15.94 -25.84 -22.12
C ILE A 59 -14.43 -25.62 -22.05
N PRO A 60 -13.60 -26.68 -22.10
CA PRO A 60 -12.16 -26.54 -22.21
C PRO A 60 -11.76 -25.71 -23.43
N THR A 61 -10.82 -24.79 -23.25
CA THR A 61 -10.46 -23.77 -24.25
C THR A 61 -9.08 -24.03 -24.87
N GLU A 62 -8.61 -25.28 -24.91
CA GLU A 62 -7.36 -25.61 -25.61
C GLU A 62 -7.46 -25.25 -27.10
N GLY A 63 -6.44 -24.56 -27.62
CA GLY A 63 -6.42 -24.10 -29.00
C GLY A 63 -7.17 -22.78 -29.25
N ALA A 64 -7.48 -22.01 -28.20
CA ALA A 64 -7.92 -20.63 -28.36
C ALA A 64 -6.88 -19.79 -29.13
N ASP A 65 -7.35 -19.02 -30.11
CA ASP A 65 -6.50 -18.20 -30.98
C ASP A 65 -6.34 -16.80 -30.38
N TRP A 66 -5.11 -16.45 -30.00
CA TRP A 66 -4.76 -15.18 -29.38
C TRP A 66 -4.05 -14.25 -30.36
N VAL A 67 -4.44 -12.98 -30.37
CA VAL A 67 -3.83 -11.92 -31.18
C VAL A 67 -3.68 -10.65 -30.34
N SER A 68 -2.51 -10.02 -30.42
CA SER A 68 -2.30 -8.65 -29.95
C SER A 68 -2.47 -7.67 -31.11
N ASP A 69 -3.17 -6.57 -30.89
CA ASP A 69 -3.28 -5.49 -31.88
C ASP A 69 -1.95 -4.72 -32.06
N ASN A 70 -1.08 -4.76 -31.06
CA ASN A 70 0.21 -4.09 -31.03
C ASN A 70 1.32 -4.97 -30.41
N PRO A 71 1.89 -5.91 -31.19
CA PRO A 71 2.94 -6.83 -30.73
C PRO A 71 4.30 -6.18 -30.45
N ASP A 72 4.48 -4.90 -30.78
CA ASP A 72 5.66 -4.11 -30.41
C ASP A 72 5.53 -3.52 -29.00
N VAL A 73 4.31 -3.45 -28.46
CA VAL A 73 4.02 -3.11 -27.05
C VAL A 73 3.93 -4.38 -26.23
N ALA A 74 3.04 -5.31 -26.57
CA ALA A 74 2.86 -6.56 -25.84
C ALA A 74 2.56 -7.73 -26.76
N ARG A 75 3.25 -8.85 -26.55
CA ARG A 75 3.03 -10.11 -27.28
C ARG A 75 2.25 -11.07 -26.41
N VAL A 76 1.38 -11.88 -26.99
CA VAL A 76 0.62 -12.92 -26.27
C VAL A 76 0.89 -14.28 -26.91
N ASP A 77 1.11 -15.30 -26.09
CA ASP A 77 1.29 -16.67 -26.56
C ASP A 77 -0.06 -17.44 -26.65
N GLU A 78 -0.01 -18.67 -27.20
CA GLU A 78 -1.19 -19.54 -27.34
C GLU A 78 -1.83 -19.94 -25.98
N ARG A 79 -1.13 -19.70 -24.87
CA ARG A 79 -1.60 -20.01 -23.50
C ARG A 79 -2.17 -18.78 -22.78
N GLY A 80 -2.28 -17.64 -23.47
CA GLY A 80 -2.75 -16.38 -22.91
C GLY A 80 -1.72 -15.69 -22.01
N VAL A 81 -0.43 -16.01 -22.14
CA VAL A 81 0.63 -15.31 -21.41
C VAL A 81 1.08 -14.11 -22.25
N ALA A 82 0.80 -12.91 -21.76
CA ALA A 82 1.27 -11.67 -22.33
C ALA A 82 2.70 -11.36 -21.83
N THR A 83 3.57 -10.90 -22.72
CA THR A 83 4.94 -10.45 -22.44
C THR A 83 5.11 -9.00 -22.89
N GLY A 84 5.62 -8.16 -22.00
CA GLY A 84 5.89 -6.75 -22.29
C GLY A 84 7.10 -6.57 -23.20
N VAL A 85 7.00 -5.68 -24.19
CA VAL A 85 8.06 -5.40 -25.17
C VAL A 85 8.49 -3.93 -25.07
N THR A 86 7.55 -3.00 -25.13
CA THR A 86 7.79 -1.56 -24.90
C THR A 86 6.65 -0.95 -24.08
N PRO A 87 6.90 0.14 -23.32
CA PRO A 87 5.84 0.79 -22.57
C PRO A 87 4.67 1.25 -23.45
N GLY A 88 3.45 1.01 -22.98
CA GLY A 88 2.22 1.35 -23.72
C GLY A 88 1.09 0.38 -23.43
N THR A 89 0.01 0.48 -24.21
CA THR A 89 -1.16 -0.40 -24.11
C THR A 89 -1.37 -1.19 -25.40
N ALA A 90 -1.83 -2.43 -25.27
CA ALA A 90 -2.29 -3.26 -26.38
C ALA A 90 -3.61 -3.97 -26.03
N GLU A 91 -4.47 -4.18 -27.02
CA GLU A 91 -5.66 -5.01 -26.90
C GLU A 91 -5.34 -6.45 -27.33
N LEU A 92 -5.59 -7.39 -26.43
CA LEU A 92 -5.49 -8.82 -26.67
C LEU A 92 -6.87 -9.34 -27.06
N THR A 93 -7.01 -9.87 -28.27
CA THR A 93 -8.21 -10.56 -28.74
C THR A 93 -7.99 -12.06 -28.67
N VAL A 94 -8.92 -12.79 -28.03
CA VAL A 94 -9.00 -14.25 -28.11
C VAL A 94 -10.21 -14.69 -28.93
N ARG A 95 -10.05 -15.73 -29.76
CA ARG A 95 -11.13 -16.37 -30.52
C ARG A 95 -11.24 -17.85 -30.19
N PHE A 96 -12.45 -18.32 -29.91
CA PHE A 96 -12.72 -19.73 -29.62
C PHE A 96 -14.19 -20.07 -29.90
N GLY A 97 -14.45 -21.22 -30.53
CA GLY A 97 -15.81 -21.71 -30.81
C GLY A 97 -16.71 -20.72 -31.57
N GLY A 98 -16.13 -19.95 -32.51
CA GLY A 98 -16.85 -18.92 -33.28
C GLY A 98 -17.17 -17.63 -32.52
N ARG A 99 -16.66 -17.47 -31.30
CA ARG A 99 -16.79 -16.25 -30.49
C ARG A 99 -15.45 -15.55 -30.30
N SER A 100 -15.51 -14.30 -29.86
CA SER A 100 -14.36 -13.49 -29.49
C SER A 100 -14.56 -12.80 -28.15
N ALA A 101 -13.48 -12.61 -27.41
CA ALA A 101 -13.39 -11.78 -26.21
C ALA A 101 -12.09 -10.97 -26.24
N THR A 102 -12.04 -9.89 -25.47
CA THR A 102 -10.90 -8.96 -25.44
C THR A 102 -10.43 -8.70 -24.03
N ALA A 103 -9.14 -8.43 -23.87
CA ALA A 103 -8.55 -7.89 -22.65
C ALA A 103 -7.52 -6.80 -23.00
N VAL A 104 -7.35 -5.82 -22.14
CA VAL A 104 -6.32 -4.77 -22.30
C VAL A 104 -5.09 -5.14 -21.49
N VAL A 105 -3.91 -5.07 -22.10
CA VAL A 105 -2.65 -5.18 -21.37
C VAL A 105 -1.90 -3.85 -21.43
N GLU A 106 -1.50 -3.36 -20.26
CA GLU A 106 -0.56 -2.25 -20.15
C GLU A 106 0.84 -2.79 -19.81
N VAL A 107 1.84 -2.32 -20.54
CA VAL A 107 3.24 -2.46 -20.18
C VAL A 107 3.69 -1.16 -19.54
N PHE A 108 3.98 -1.20 -18.26
CA PHE A 108 4.41 -0.04 -17.49
C PHE A 108 5.86 -0.19 -17.07
N VAL A 109 6.65 0.85 -17.33
CA VAL A 109 8.01 1.00 -16.83
C VAL A 109 8.05 2.34 -16.10
N PRO A 110 8.38 2.38 -14.81
CA PRO A 110 8.54 3.63 -14.08
C PRO A 110 9.54 4.55 -14.80
N PRO A 111 9.33 5.87 -14.81
CA PRO A 111 10.30 6.82 -15.36
C PRO A 111 11.67 6.64 -14.70
N ASP A 112 12.74 6.68 -15.50
CA ASP A 112 14.11 6.71 -15.01
C ASP A 112 14.42 8.13 -14.51
N VAL A 113 14.29 8.34 -13.20
CA VAL A 113 14.57 9.62 -12.54
C VAL A 113 16.01 9.60 -12.04
N ALA A 114 16.89 10.33 -12.72
CA ALA A 114 18.30 10.40 -12.35
C ALA A 114 18.51 11.10 -10.98
N GLU A 115 17.70 12.12 -10.70
CA GLU A 115 17.74 12.89 -9.45
C GLU A 115 16.35 13.45 -9.13
N TYR A 116 15.98 13.41 -7.85
CA TYR A 116 14.73 13.94 -7.33
C TYR A 116 14.93 15.37 -6.83
N GLU A 117 14.33 16.34 -7.51
CA GLU A 117 14.44 17.76 -7.17
C GLU A 117 13.53 18.12 -5.99
N ALA A 118 14.08 18.79 -4.98
CA ALA A 118 13.33 19.22 -3.81
C ALA A 118 12.13 20.11 -4.17
N GLY A 119 10.96 19.75 -3.65
CA GLY A 119 9.70 20.48 -3.87
C GLY A 119 8.99 20.18 -5.20
N VAL A 120 9.55 19.35 -6.07
CA VAL A 120 8.87 18.87 -7.29
C VAL A 120 8.06 17.62 -6.98
N SER A 121 6.80 17.57 -7.44
CA SER A 121 5.98 16.35 -7.32
C SER A 121 6.35 15.32 -8.37
N TYR A 122 6.65 14.11 -7.94
CA TYR A 122 6.88 12.92 -8.77
C TYR A 122 5.75 11.94 -8.53
N PHE A 123 5.18 11.41 -9.61
CA PHE A 123 4.01 10.55 -9.55
C PHE A 123 4.32 9.14 -10.00
N GLY A 124 3.78 8.17 -9.27
CA GLY A 124 3.68 6.78 -9.72
C GLY A 124 2.67 6.61 -10.86
N ARG A 125 2.43 5.38 -11.27
CA ARG A 125 1.47 5.05 -12.33
C ARG A 125 0.11 5.70 -12.04
N ASN A 126 -0.44 6.40 -13.04
CA ASN A 126 -1.73 7.08 -12.97
C ASN A 126 -1.88 8.12 -11.83
N GLY A 127 -0.77 8.56 -11.21
CA GLY A 127 -0.83 9.51 -10.10
C GLY A 127 -1.40 8.93 -8.80
N TYR A 128 -1.41 7.60 -8.66
CA TYR A 128 -1.90 6.94 -7.45
C TYR A 128 -1.02 7.15 -6.23
N VAL A 129 0.27 7.39 -6.46
CA VAL A 129 1.24 7.71 -5.44
C VAL A 129 1.98 8.97 -5.84
N GLU A 130 2.25 9.84 -4.89
CA GLU A 130 3.05 11.05 -5.06
C GLU A 130 4.23 11.07 -4.09
N TYR A 131 5.39 11.47 -4.60
CA TYR A 131 6.58 11.80 -3.82
C TYR A 131 6.96 13.26 -4.06
N ILE A 132 7.07 14.03 -2.98
CA ILE A 132 7.59 15.40 -2.98
C ILE A 132 8.90 15.37 -2.18
N PRO A 133 10.06 15.42 -2.84
CA PRO A 133 11.36 15.40 -2.15
C PRO A 133 11.52 16.65 -1.28
N GLY A 134 12.11 16.44 -0.10
CA GLY A 134 12.49 17.49 0.84
C GLY A 134 14.00 17.66 0.91
N THR A 135 14.43 18.47 1.87
CA THR A 135 15.85 18.67 2.22
C THR A 135 16.09 18.51 3.72
N LEU A 136 15.04 18.29 4.52
CA LEU A 136 15.16 17.98 5.94
C LEU A 136 15.36 16.48 6.17
N PRO A 137 16.01 16.07 7.27
CA PRO A 137 16.13 14.67 7.71
C PRO A 137 14.79 14.10 8.24
N VAL A 138 13.68 14.45 7.60
CA VAL A 138 12.31 14.12 8.00
C VAL A 138 11.52 13.64 6.79
N ILE A 139 10.86 12.50 6.94
CA ILE A 139 9.95 11.90 5.96
C ILE A 139 8.56 11.86 6.56
N LEU A 140 7.56 12.37 5.86
CA LEU A 140 6.14 12.24 6.20
C LEU A 140 5.48 11.33 5.17
N SER A 141 4.64 10.40 5.61
CA SER A 141 3.82 9.61 4.70
C SER A 141 2.34 9.69 5.06
N ALA A 142 1.46 9.62 4.05
CA ALA A 142 0.01 9.62 4.23
C ALA A 142 -0.61 8.48 3.41
N PRO A 143 -0.82 7.29 4.00
CA PRO A 143 -1.27 6.12 3.27
C PRO A 143 -2.79 6.09 3.03
N HIS A 144 -3.59 6.76 3.88
CA HIS A 144 -5.05 6.56 3.95
C HIS A 144 -5.87 7.83 3.78
N GLY A 145 -5.26 8.92 3.30
CA GLY A 145 -5.94 10.21 3.10
C GLY A 145 -6.51 10.42 1.69
N GLY A 146 -6.26 9.49 0.76
CA GLY A 146 -6.68 9.55 -0.63
C GLY A 146 -8.17 9.27 -0.85
N ASP A 147 -8.67 9.67 -2.02
CA ASP A 147 -10.07 9.58 -2.45
C ASP A 147 -10.25 8.97 -3.84
N LEU A 148 -9.17 8.57 -4.53
CA LEU A 148 -9.24 7.97 -5.85
C LEU A 148 -9.78 6.53 -5.78
N THR A 149 -10.82 6.27 -6.57
CA THR A 149 -11.45 4.94 -6.70
C THR A 149 -11.46 4.48 -8.16
N PRO A 150 -10.29 4.28 -8.80
CA PRO A 150 -10.24 3.87 -10.20
C PRO A 150 -10.94 2.52 -10.41
N SER A 151 -11.56 2.35 -11.59
CA SER A 151 -12.28 1.13 -11.93
C SER A 151 -11.36 -0.06 -12.24
N GLU A 152 -10.09 0.19 -12.58
CA GLU A 152 -9.10 -0.86 -12.88
C GLU A 152 -8.59 -1.58 -11.62
N ILE A 153 -8.72 -0.97 -10.44
CA ILE A 153 -8.38 -1.59 -9.17
C ILE A 153 -9.66 -2.11 -8.52
N ALA A 154 -9.71 -3.41 -8.21
CA ALA A 154 -10.79 -4.01 -7.47
C ALA A 154 -10.90 -3.42 -6.05
N GLU A 155 -12.12 -3.40 -5.49
CA GLU A 155 -12.27 -3.06 -4.07
C GLU A 155 -11.74 -4.21 -3.21
N ARG A 156 -11.00 -3.86 -2.16
CA ARG A 156 -10.60 -4.78 -1.12
C ARG A 156 -11.84 -5.28 -0.38
N THR A 157 -11.81 -6.56 -0.04
CA THR A 157 -12.96 -7.28 0.54
C THR A 157 -12.72 -7.69 1.99
N THR A 158 -11.49 -7.57 2.47
CA THR A 158 -11.08 -7.83 3.85
C THR A 158 -10.21 -6.70 4.40
N GLY A 159 -10.04 -6.65 5.73
CA GLY A 159 -9.31 -5.58 6.40
C GLY A 159 -10.13 -4.31 6.64
N VAL A 160 -9.47 -3.27 7.13
CA VAL A 160 -10.08 -1.94 7.34
C VAL A 160 -10.05 -1.18 6.02
N VAL A 161 -11.18 -0.59 5.67
CA VAL A 161 -11.38 0.20 4.43
C VAL A 161 -11.76 1.65 4.70
N VAL A 162 -11.82 2.06 5.98
CA VAL A 162 -12.22 3.43 6.35
C VAL A 162 -11.06 4.38 6.10
N THR A 163 -11.33 5.42 5.32
CA THR A 163 -10.39 6.50 4.98
C THR A 163 -10.08 7.38 6.19
N ASP A 164 -8.82 7.73 6.35
CA ASP A 164 -8.32 8.63 7.38
C ASP A 164 -8.56 10.07 6.97
N ARG A 165 -9.83 10.47 6.92
CA ARG A 165 -10.24 11.76 6.35
C ARG A 165 -9.40 12.95 6.84
N GLY A 166 -8.79 13.67 5.89
CA GLY A 166 -8.03 14.88 6.17
C GLY A 166 -6.55 14.67 6.48
N THR A 167 -6.04 13.43 6.53
CA THR A 167 -4.61 13.18 6.78
C THR A 167 -3.73 13.59 5.61
N ARG A 168 -4.17 13.42 4.35
CA ARG A 168 -3.45 13.93 3.17
C ARG A 168 -3.22 15.44 3.27
N GLU A 169 -4.29 16.20 3.49
CA GLU A 169 -4.21 17.65 3.61
C GLU A 169 -3.44 18.09 4.86
N LEU A 170 -3.49 17.30 5.95
CA LEU A 170 -2.72 17.56 7.14
C LEU A 170 -1.22 17.38 6.89
N THR A 171 -0.82 16.29 6.23
CA THR A 171 0.59 16.02 5.89
C THR A 171 1.18 17.13 5.03
N LEU A 172 0.43 17.64 4.05
CA LEU A 172 0.85 18.80 3.26
C LEU A 172 0.92 20.08 4.10
N ALA A 173 -0.02 20.30 5.03
CA ALA A 173 0.05 21.44 5.95
C ALA A 173 1.26 21.36 6.90
N VAL A 174 1.65 20.17 7.36
CA VAL A 174 2.87 19.95 8.18
C VAL A 174 4.12 20.24 7.36
N ARG A 175 4.16 19.82 6.10
CA ARG A 175 5.24 20.19 5.17
C ARG A 175 5.37 21.71 5.05
N ASP A 176 4.26 22.42 4.81
CA ASP A 176 4.25 23.88 4.71
C ASP A 176 4.70 24.53 6.03
N ALA A 177 4.28 24.00 7.18
CA ALA A 177 4.70 24.49 8.49
C ALA A 177 6.22 24.34 8.73
N PHE A 178 6.85 23.25 8.27
CA PHE A 178 8.30 23.12 8.32
C PHE A 178 9.02 24.16 7.44
N ILE A 179 8.49 24.44 6.25
CA ILE A 179 9.03 25.47 5.36
C ILE A 179 8.93 26.84 6.03
N ASP A 180 7.79 27.16 6.63
CA ASP A 180 7.60 28.42 7.35
C ASP A 180 8.54 28.53 8.58
N LEU A 181 8.77 27.41 9.28
CA LEU A 181 9.61 27.36 10.48
C LEU A 181 11.11 27.43 10.17
N THR A 182 11.57 26.79 9.09
CA THR A 182 13.00 26.53 8.85
C THR A 182 13.52 26.96 7.47
N GLY A 183 12.63 27.27 6.53
CA GLY A 183 12.97 27.49 5.12
C GLY A 183 13.26 26.20 4.33
N ALA A 184 13.17 25.03 4.96
CA ALA A 184 13.40 23.71 4.36
C ALA A 184 12.17 22.81 4.50
N ALA A 185 12.02 21.85 3.59
CA ALA A 185 10.87 20.95 3.55
C ALA A 185 11.22 19.52 3.98
N PRO A 186 10.34 18.79 4.67
CA PRO A 186 10.45 17.34 4.78
C PRO A 186 10.14 16.67 3.44
N HIS A 187 10.59 15.43 3.29
CA HIS A 187 10.13 14.53 2.23
C HIS A 187 8.67 14.14 2.50
N VAL A 188 7.83 14.07 1.47
CA VAL A 188 6.42 13.68 1.60
C VAL A 188 6.06 12.57 0.61
N VAL A 189 5.47 11.48 1.09
CA VAL A 189 4.92 10.40 0.23
C VAL A 189 3.43 10.21 0.52
N ILE A 190 2.60 10.29 -0.51
CA ILE A 190 1.13 10.24 -0.38
C ILE A 190 0.58 9.11 -1.25
N SER A 191 -0.32 8.31 -0.69
CA SER A 191 -1.25 7.50 -1.48
C SER A 191 -2.51 8.32 -1.77
N HIS A 192 -2.82 8.52 -3.04
CA HIS A 192 -4.04 9.19 -3.49
C HIS A 192 -5.21 8.22 -3.65
N LEU A 193 -4.96 6.91 -3.60
CA LEU A 193 -6.01 5.89 -3.60
C LEU A 193 -6.80 5.92 -2.29
N ASP A 194 -8.12 5.77 -2.40
CA ASP A 194 -8.96 5.47 -1.26
C ASP A 194 -8.54 4.12 -0.65
N ARG A 195 -8.61 4.00 0.68
CA ARG A 195 -8.17 2.81 1.41
C ARG A 195 -8.91 1.53 1.01
N VAL A 196 -10.12 1.67 0.46
CA VAL A 196 -10.87 0.54 -0.12
C VAL A 196 -10.16 -0.06 -1.33
N LYS A 197 -9.35 0.71 -2.07
CA LYS A 197 -8.60 0.24 -3.24
C LYS A 197 -7.23 -0.30 -2.88
N LEU A 198 -6.55 0.36 -1.94
CA LEU A 198 -5.23 -0.05 -1.47
C LEU A 198 -5.04 0.40 -0.02
N ASP A 199 -4.58 -0.48 0.84
CA ASP A 199 -4.04 -0.09 2.16
C ASP A 199 -2.54 -0.27 2.15
N PRO A 200 -1.75 0.77 1.80
CA PRO A 200 -0.30 0.64 1.75
C PRO A 200 0.34 0.62 3.14
N ASN A 201 -0.45 0.67 4.23
CA ASN A 201 0.01 0.39 5.59
C ASN A 201 -0.28 -1.08 5.99
N ARG A 202 -0.22 -1.99 5.01
CA ARG A 202 -0.27 -3.45 5.17
C ARG A 202 0.78 -4.11 4.27
N GLU A 203 1.10 -5.37 4.61
CA GLU A 203 1.88 -6.23 3.73
C GLU A 203 1.13 -6.46 2.41
N ILE A 204 1.85 -6.54 1.29
CA ILE A 204 1.30 -6.44 -0.07
C ILE A 204 0.11 -7.37 -0.31
N VAL A 205 0.13 -8.60 0.22
CA VAL A 205 -0.94 -9.58 0.04
C VAL A 205 -2.26 -9.08 0.66
N GLU A 206 -2.21 -8.49 1.84
CA GLU A 206 -3.39 -7.88 2.48
C GLU A 206 -3.71 -6.51 1.86
N ALA A 207 -2.68 -5.75 1.49
CA ALA A 207 -2.80 -4.39 0.98
C ALA A 207 -3.53 -4.34 -0.35
N ALA A 208 -3.13 -5.17 -1.31
CA ALA A 208 -3.59 -5.16 -2.70
C ALA A 208 -4.50 -6.33 -3.05
N GLN A 209 -4.54 -7.40 -2.23
CA GLN A 209 -5.36 -8.60 -2.43
C GLN A 209 -5.22 -9.24 -3.82
N GLY A 210 -4.01 -9.19 -4.41
CA GLY A 210 -3.69 -9.78 -5.70
C GLY A 210 -4.12 -8.95 -6.92
N ASP A 211 -4.60 -7.72 -6.73
CA ASP A 211 -4.84 -6.80 -7.83
C ASP A 211 -3.52 -6.19 -8.33
N PRO A 212 -3.11 -6.45 -9.59
CA PRO A 212 -1.78 -6.07 -10.07
C PRO A 212 -1.58 -4.55 -10.14
N PHE A 213 -2.65 -3.77 -10.31
CA PHE A 213 -2.57 -2.31 -10.34
C PHE A 213 -2.42 -1.75 -8.93
N ALA A 214 -3.10 -2.33 -7.94
CA ALA A 214 -2.90 -2.01 -6.53
C ALA A 214 -1.51 -2.43 -6.03
N GLU A 215 -1.01 -3.60 -6.44
CA GLU A 215 0.36 -4.07 -6.12
C GLU A 215 1.40 -3.08 -6.67
N ARG A 216 1.24 -2.60 -7.91
CA ARG A 216 2.14 -1.58 -8.48
C ARG A 216 2.12 -0.28 -7.68
N ALA A 217 0.94 0.21 -7.29
CA ALA A 217 0.83 1.40 -6.45
C ALA A 217 1.44 1.18 -5.05
N TRP A 218 1.32 -0.01 -4.47
CA TRP A 218 1.98 -0.38 -3.21
C TRP A 218 3.52 -0.33 -3.33
N GLU A 219 4.06 -0.90 -4.42
CA GLU A 219 5.49 -0.88 -4.72
C GLU A 219 6.02 0.54 -4.90
N GLU A 220 5.26 1.41 -5.57
CA GLU A 220 5.61 2.83 -5.75
C GLU A 220 5.57 3.58 -4.42
N TYR A 221 4.54 3.36 -3.59
CA TYR A 221 4.42 4.00 -2.28
C TYR A 221 5.62 3.69 -1.40
N HIS A 222 5.95 2.42 -1.23
CA HIS A 222 7.12 2.07 -0.43
C HIS A 222 8.43 2.42 -1.12
N GLY A 223 8.54 2.24 -2.44
CA GLY A 223 9.72 2.61 -3.21
C GLY A 223 10.09 4.09 -3.04
N PHE A 224 9.11 5.00 -3.09
CA PHE A 224 9.36 6.42 -2.85
C PHE A 224 9.76 6.71 -1.39
N ILE A 225 9.22 5.99 -0.41
CA ILE A 225 9.70 6.10 0.98
C ILE A 225 11.15 5.64 1.05
N GLU A 226 11.53 4.53 0.41
CA GLU A 226 12.93 4.08 0.38
C GLU A 226 13.86 5.13 -0.26
N MET A 227 13.43 5.78 -1.36
CA MET A 227 14.22 6.86 -1.97
C MET A 227 14.41 8.05 -1.01
N ALA A 228 13.36 8.45 -0.28
CA ALA A 228 13.46 9.48 0.74
C ALA A 228 14.39 9.06 1.91
N ARG A 229 14.35 7.78 2.30
CA ARG A 229 15.24 7.23 3.34
C ARG A 229 16.71 7.31 2.94
N LEU A 230 17.03 7.05 1.67
CA LEU A 230 18.40 7.17 1.18
C LEU A 230 18.94 8.60 1.35
N GLU A 231 18.12 9.61 1.05
CA GLU A 231 18.49 11.03 1.24
C GLU A 231 18.65 11.37 2.73
N VAL A 232 17.68 10.96 3.57
CA VAL A 232 17.74 11.22 5.02
C VAL A 232 18.93 10.51 5.67
N ALA A 233 19.28 9.29 5.23
CA ALA A 233 20.42 8.56 5.77
C ALA A 233 21.78 9.25 5.52
N LEU A 234 21.88 10.19 4.57
CA LEU A 234 23.09 11.00 4.34
C LEU A 234 23.43 11.91 5.53
N PHE A 235 22.45 12.20 6.39
CA PHE A 235 22.63 12.97 7.63
C PHE A 235 23.18 12.11 8.78
N GLY A 236 23.24 10.79 8.61
CA GLY A 236 23.66 9.83 9.64
C GLY A 236 22.51 9.23 10.42
N GLU A 237 21.41 9.97 10.63
CA GLU A 237 20.15 9.49 11.17
C GLU A 237 18.96 10.34 10.68
N GLY A 238 17.74 10.07 11.14
CA GLY A 238 16.59 10.93 10.86
C GLY A 238 15.26 10.31 11.23
N MET A 239 14.17 10.98 10.83
CA MET A 239 12.82 10.61 11.25
C MET A 239 11.88 10.28 10.09
N TYR A 240 11.06 9.25 10.28
CA TYR A 240 9.93 8.88 9.46
C TYR A 240 8.64 8.98 10.29
N PHE A 241 7.64 9.70 9.78
CA PHE A 241 6.33 9.84 10.40
C PHE A 241 5.24 9.28 9.50
N ASP A 242 4.56 8.24 9.98
CA ASP A 242 3.41 7.62 9.33
C ASP A 242 2.13 8.32 9.81
N MET A 243 1.52 9.14 8.96
CA MET A 243 0.43 10.07 9.33
C MET A 243 -0.94 9.41 9.16
N HIS A 244 -1.57 9.04 10.28
CA HIS A 244 -2.87 8.35 10.34
C HIS A 244 -3.92 9.16 11.08
N GLY A 245 -5.15 8.66 11.09
CA GLY A 245 -6.23 9.26 11.83
C GLY A 245 -7.17 8.25 12.45
N HIS A 246 -7.31 8.28 13.77
CA HIS A 246 -8.26 7.45 14.50
C HIS A 246 -9.60 8.16 14.81
N GLY A 247 -10.60 7.35 15.13
CA GLY A 247 -11.92 7.76 15.60
C GLY A 247 -12.25 7.24 17.01
N HIS A 248 -11.23 6.95 17.82
CA HIS A 248 -11.44 6.51 19.21
C HIS A 248 -12.05 7.63 20.07
N PRO A 249 -12.74 7.30 21.18
CA PRO A 249 -13.41 8.31 22.01
C PRO A 249 -12.49 9.32 22.69
N GLN A 250 -11.20 8.99 22.88
CA GLN A 250 -10.23 9.83 23.57
C GLN A 250 -9.70 10.91 22.64
N ASP A 251 -9.88 12.18 23.04
CA ASP A 251 -9.37 13.36 22.33
C ASP A 251 -7.88 13.57 22.60
N ARG A 252 -7.06 12.73 21.96
CA ARG A 252 -5.59 12.73 22.08
C ARG A 252 -4.96 12.17 20.80
N LEU A 253 -3.69 12.44 20.58
CA LEU A 253 -2.88 11.68 19.64
C LEU A 253 -2.55 10.30 20.19
N GLU A 254 -2.38 9.31 19.33
CA GLU A 254 -1.77 8.02 19.69
C GLU A 254 -0.45 7.87 18.91
N LEU A 255 0.67 7.81 19.63
CA LEU A 255 2.02 7.80 19.07
C LEU A 255 2.57 6.37 19.09
N GLY A 256 2.51 5.70 17.94
CA GLY A 256 2.92 4.32 17.75
C GLY A 256 4.43 4.12 17.55
N TYR A 257 5.07 3.44 18.49
CA TYR A 257 6.50 3.06 18.47
C TYR A 257 6.76 1.56 18.22
N LEU A 258 5.74 0.82 17.78
CA LEU A 258 5.64 -0.66 17.79
C LEU A 258 5.61 -1.30 19.18
N LEU A 259 5.25 -0.53 20.20
CA LEU A 259 4.96 -1.04 21.53
C LEU A 259 3.46 -1.18 21.71
N LEU A 260 2.99 -2.40 22.00
CA LEU A 260 1.59 -2.66 22.33
C LEU A 260 1.19 -1.95 23.63
N ALA A 261 -0.12 -1.74 23.80
CA ALA A 261 -0.71 -1.08 24.97
C ALA A 261 -0.21 -1.68 26.30
N ASP A 262 -0.19 -3.02 26.41
CA ASP A 262 0.27 -3.71 27.62
C ASP A 262 1.72 -3.36 27.98
N ARG A 263 2.61 -3.21 26.99
CA ARG A 263 4.00 -2.82 27.21
C ARG A 263 4.12 -1.35 27.60
N LEU A 264 3.36 -0.46 26.97
CA LEU A 264 3.34 0.96 27.35
C LEU A 264 2.78 1.19 28.77
N ASN A 265 1.92 0.29 29.25
CA ASN A 265 1.38 0.34 30.60
C ASN A 265 2.36 -0.18 31.67
N ASP A 266 3.47 -0.81 31.29
CA ASP A 266 4.48 -1.29 32.23
C ASP A 266 5.21 -0.14 32.94
N ASP A 267 5.87 -0.47 34.05
CA ASP A 267 6.75 0.45 34.77
C ASP A 267 7.99 0.86 33.94
N ASP A 268 8.61 1.97 34.36
CA ASP A 268 9.78 2.52 33.70
C ASP A 268 10.95 1.53 33.63
N ASP A 269 11.20 0.74 34.69
CA ASP A 269 12.30 -0.23 34.72
C ASP A 269 12.15 -1.29 33.62
N SER A 270 10.92 -1.75 33.41
CA SER A 270 10.58 -2.71 32.35
C SER A 270 10.75 -2.11 30.95
N LEU A 271 10.32 -0.87 30.73
CA LEU A 271 10.49 -0.15 29.47
C LEU A 271 11.96 0.17 29.15
N ASN A 272 12.75 0.46 30.18
CA ASN A 272 14.17 0.80 30.06
C ASN A 272 15.06 -0.41 29.71
N SER A 273 14.51 -1.61 29.63
CA SER A 273 15.25 -2.79 29.23
C SER A 273 15.66 -2.74 27.76
N LEU A 274 16.91 -3.12 27.45
CA LEU A 274 17.41 -3.22 26.07
C LEU A 274 16.52 -4.10 25.18
N ALA A 275 15.95 -5.16 25.75
CA ALA A 275 15.01 -6.04 25.04
C ALA A 275 13.76 -5.31 24.55
N THR A 276 13.29 -4.29 25.27
CA THR A 276 12.16 -3.45 24.84
C THR A 276 12.58 -2.48 23.76
N VAL A 277 13.70 -1.76 23.97
CA VAL A 277 14.24 -0.80 23.00
C VAL A 277 14.43 -1.44 21.62
N GLN A 278 14.98 -2.66 21.58
CA GLN A 278 15.23 -3.44 20.36
C GLN A 278 13.97 -3.83 19.58
N GLN A 279 12.78 -3.71 20.16
CA GLN A 279 11.51 -4.04 19.51
C GLN A 279 10.79 -2.81 18.96
N THR A 280 11.38 -1.62 19.07
CA THR A 280 10.70 -0.36 18.70
C THR A 280 11.16 0.18 17.36
N SER A 281 10.27 0.89 16.67
CA SER A 281 10.59 1.62 15.44
C SER A 281 11.50 2.82 15.66
N ILE A 282 11.83 3.16 16.91
CA ILE A 282 12.78 4.22 17.30
C ILE A 282 13.98 3.66 18.08
N ARG A 283 14.31 2.38 17.87
CA ARG A 283 15.45 1.69 18.52
C ARG A 283 16.73 2.50 18.44
N GLU A 284 17.01 3.16 17.31
CA GLU A 284 18.29 3.88 17.14
C GLU A 284 18.42 5.03 18.12
N ILE A 285 17.38 5.86 18.26
CA ILE A 285 17.30 6.90 19.30
C ILE A 285 17.39 6.27 20.70
N GLY A 286 16.61 5.22 20.95
CA GLY A 286 16.52 4.61 22.28
C GLY A 286 17.79 3.91 22.74
N ARG A 287 18.61 3.38 21.82
CA ARG A 287 19.86 2.67 22.12
C ARG A 287 20.95 3.62 22.56
N ASP A 288 21.04 4.77 21.91
CA ASP A 288 22.16 5.71 22.08
C ASP A 288 21.81 6.92 22.96
N SER A 289 20.55 7.02 23.39
CA SER A 289 20.05 8.05 24.31
C SER A 289 20.75 8.04 25.68
N GLU A 290 21.10 9.24 26.17
CA GLU A 290 21.55 9.44 27.55
C GLU A 290 20.40 9.36 28.56
N LEU A 291 19.16 9.51 28.10
CA LEU A 291 17.94 9.36 28.89
C LEU A 291 17.50 7.89 28.95
N PRO A 292 16.89 7.45 30.06
CA PRO A 292 16.17 6.18 30.09
C PRO A 292 15.10 6.16 28.98
N PHE A 293 14.91 5.01 28.33
CA PHE A 293 13.98 4.89 27.22
C PHE A 293 12.54 5.31 27.55
N SER A 294 12.08 5.09 28.79
CA SER A 294 10.80 5.62 29.26
C SER A 294 10.71 7.14 29.12
N GLN A 295 11.80 7.88 29.36
CA GLN A 295 11.83 9.34 29.20
C GLN A 295 11.83 9.75 27.72
N VAL A 296 12.44 8.96 26.84
CA VAL A 296 12.40 9.20 25.38
C VAL A 296 10.97 9.13 24.83
N ILE A 297 10.16 8.18 25.30
CA ILE A 297 8.80 7.97 24.76
C ILE A 297 7.70 8.68 25.55
N ARG A 298 7.89 8.93 26.85
CA ARG A 298 6.86 9.50 27.74
C ARG A 298 7.36 10.53 28.74
N GLY A 299 8.60 10.99 28.61
CA GLY A 299 9.14 12.09 29.42
C GLY A 299 8.77 13.47 28.85
N PRO A 300 9.15 14.57 29.54
CA PRO A 300 8.84 15.93 29.10
C PRO A 300 9.35 16.28 27.71
N THR A 301 10.50 15.71 27.31
CA THR A 301 11.09 15.90 25.99
C THR A 301 10.69 14.83 24.98
N SER A 302 9.79 13.91 25.32
CA SER A 302 9.21 13.00 24.32
C SER A 302 8.34 13.79 23.35
N LEU A 303 8.08 13.24 22.16
CA LEU A 303 7.18 13.88 21.19
C LEU A 303 5.81 14.18 21.81
N GLY A 304 5.28 13.25 22.62
CA GLY A 304 4.03 13.46 23.35
C GLY A 304 4.11 14.56 24.41
N GLY A 305 5.22 14.63 25.16
CA GLY A 305 5.45 15.70 26.14
C GLY A 305 5.53 17.09 25.49
N LEU A 306 6.27 17.21 24.40
CA LEU A 306 6.41 18.45 23.65
C LEU A 306 5.06 18.92 23.06
N LEU A 307 4.25 18.00 22.56
CA LEU A 307 2.90 18.32 22.06
C LEU A 307 1.94 18.71 23.19
N GLU A 308 2.07 18.13 24.37
CA GLU A 308 1.30 18.52 25.56
C GLU A 308 1.59 19.95 26.02
N GLU A 309 2.83 20.42 25.88
CA GLU A 309 3.20 21.81 26.19
C GLU A 309 2.44 22.81 25.29
N HIS A 310 2.09 22.39 24.07
CA HIS A 310 1.23 23.14 23.15
C HIS A 310 -0.27 22.89 23.35
N GLY A 311 -0.66 22.13 24.37
CA GLY A 311 -2.04 21.80 24.67
C GLY A 311 -2.65 20.73 23.76
N VAL A 312 -1.82 19.89 23.13
CA VAL A 312 -2.26 18.73 22.34
C VAL A 312 -2.00 17.45 23.14
N PRO A 313 -3.03 16.84 23.76
CA PRO A 313 -2.85 15.60 24.50
C PRO A 313 -2.36 14.47 23.59
N ALA A 314 -1.46 13.63 24.11
CA ALA A 314 -0.91 12.50 23.38
C ALA A 314 -0.77 11.28 24.30
N VAL A 315 -0.76 10.07 23.73
CA VAL A 315 -0.33 8.85 24.42
C VAL A 315 0.73 8.14 23.59
N PRO A 316 1.87 7.74 24.17
CA PRO A 316 2.31 8.06 25.52
C PRO A 316 2.87 9.49 25.67
N SER A 317 2.82 10.03 26.89
CA SER A 317 3.28 11.36 27.30
C SER A 317 3.49 11.43 28.82
N PRO A 318 4.02 12.54 29.40
CA PRO A 318 4.10 12.70 30.86
C PRO A 318 2.75 12.60 31.56
N SER A 319 1.69 13.19 30.98
CA SER A 319 0.37 13.18 31.61
C SER A 319 -0.43 11.90 31.32
N ILE A 320 -0.14 11.21 30.22
CA ILE A 320 -0.75 9.96 29.79
C ILE A 320 0.35 8.95 29.43
N PRO A 321 1.04 8.35 30.43
CA PRO A 321 2.22 7.51 30.20
C PRO A 321 1.94 6.19 29.45
N GLY A 322 0.68 5.79 29.36
CA GLY A 322 0.20 4.62 28.63
C GLY A 322 -1.33 4.67 28.47
N PRO A 323 -1.91 3.87 27.56
CA PRO A 323 -3.35 3.94 27.25
C PRO A 323 -4.24 3.28 28.31
N GLY A 324 -3.69 2.55 29.28
CA GLY A 324 -4.49 1.74 30.20
C GLY A 324 -5.28 0.68 29.41
N SER A 325 -6.60 0.64 29.61
CA SER A 325 -7.51 -0.22 28.86
C SER A 325 -8.13 0.45 27.63
N ASP A 326 -7.79 1.72 27.37
CA ASP A 326 -8.31 2.43 26.20
C ASP A 326 -7.72 1.85 24.91
N PRO A 327 -8.43 1.96 23.78
CA PRO A 327 -7.88 1.58 22.50
C PRO A 327 -6.65 2.45 22.17
N TYR A 328 -5.73 1.85 21.41
CA TYR A 328 -4.46 2.45 21.05
C TYR A 328 -3.86 1.76 19.83
N PHE A 329 -3.44 2.52 18.83
CA PHE A 329 -2.66 2.01 17.71
C PHE A 329 -1.17 2.13 17.99
N SER A 330 -0.50 0.97 18.01
CA SER A 330 0.94 0.88 18.33
C SER A 330 1.87 1.17 17.15
N GLY A 331 1.35 1.35 15.94
CA GLY A 331 2.13 1.42 14.70
C GLY A 331 1.79 0.27 13.76
N GLY A 332 1.73 0.58 12.47
CA GLY A 332 1.37 -0.34 11.39
C GLY A 332 2.56 -0.86 10.60
N TYR A 333 2.27 -1.44 9.43
CA TYR A 333 3.26 -2.06 8.56
C TYR A 333 4.35 -1.09 8.08
N SER A 334 4.00 0.14 7.72
CA SER A 334 4.94 1.15 7.25
C SER A 334 5.86 1.61 8.38
N THR A 335 5.34 1.73 9.60
CA THR A 335 6.18 2.03 10.78
C THR A 335 7.15 0.89 11.10
N TRP A 336 6.73 -0.36 10.90
CA TRP A 336 7.61 -1.53 10.99
C TRP A 336 8.65 -1.58 9.88
N ARG A 337 8.24 -1.33 8.64
CA ARG A 337 9.09 -1.41 7.46
C ARG A 337 10.11 -0.28 7.40
N HIS A 338 9.70 0.93 7.76
CA HIS A 338 10.45 2.18 7.63
C HIS A 338 10.85 2.76 9.00
N GLY A 339 10.79 1.97 10.06
CA GLY A 339 11.34 2.33 11.36
C GLY A 339 12.72 1.71 11.56
N SER A 340 13.43 2.13 12.62
CA SER A 340 14.79 1.68 12.88
C SER A 340 14.85 0.32 13.60
N LEU A 341 14.16 -0.72 13.13
CA LEU A 341 14.12 -2.01 13.86
C LEU A 341 15.41 -2.83 13.77
N ALA A 342 16.19 -2.66 12.70
CA ALA A 342 17.43 -3.41 12.47
C ALA A 342 18.67 -2.56 12.76
N ASP A 343 19.79 -3.21 13.06
CA ASP A 343 21.06 -2.54 13.42
C ASP A 343 21.63 -1.64 12.31
N THR A 344 21.15 -1.78 11.07
CA THR A 344 21.61 -1.00 9.90
C THR A 344 20.68 0.15 9.54
N GLU A 345 19.55 0.32 10.25
CA GLU A 345 18.53 1.31 9.92
C GLU A 345 18.78 2.62 10.69
N LEU A 346 19.07 3.68 9.96
CA LEU A 346 19.41 5.00 10.51
C LEU A 346 18.18 5.91 10.69
N VAL A 347 17.04 5.53 10.12
CA VAL A 347 15.82 6.34 10.16
C VAL A 347 14.82 5.72 11.15
N SER A 348 14.54 6.46 12.22
CA SER A 348 13.58 6.11 13.27
C SER A 348 12.15 6.48 12.85
N GLY A 349 11.18 5.63 13.17
CA GLY A 349 9.79 5.72 12.69
C GLY A 349 8.77 5.90 13.81
N ILE A 350 7.81 6.81 13.65
CA ILE A 350 6.67 6.97 14.56
C ILE A 350 5.37 7.02 13.76
N GLN A 351 4.38 6.21 14.13
CA GLN A 351 3.00 6.40 13.65
C GLN A 351 2.32 7.47 14.49
N ILE A 352 1.69 8.46 13.86
CA ILE A 352 0.89 9.45 14.57
C ILE A 352 -0.57 9.29 14.16
N GLU A 353 -1.39 8.82 15.10
CA GLU A 353 -2.83 8.78 14.96
C GLU A 353 -3.45 10.09 15.41
N HIS A 354 -4.05 10.81 14.47
CA HIS A 354 -4.68 12.10 14.73
C HIS A 354 -6.18 11.93 15.01
N HIS A 355 -6.63 12.35 16.20
CA HIS A 355 -8.06 12.41 16.49
C HIS A 355 -8.76 13.34 15.49
N TYR A 356 -9.98 12.97 15.04
CA TYR A 356 -10.64 13.70 13.95
C TYR A 356 -11.07 15.13 14.34
N PRO A 357 -11.93 15.33 15.38
CA PRO A 357 -12.23 16.65 15.91
C PRO A 357 -10.99 17.43 16.36
N GLY A 358 -11.00 18.74 16.12
CA GLY A 358 -9.99 19.66 16.67
C GLY A 358 -8.66 19.69 15.92
N LEU A 359 -8.22 18.57 15.33
CA LEU A 359 -6.93 18.48 14.64
C LEU A 359 -7.07 18.49 13.11
N ARG A 360 -7.90 17.60 12.54
CA ARG A 360 -7.94 17.38 11.07
C ARG A 360 -9.28 17.62 10.39
N ASN A 361 -10.34 17.91 11.15
CA ASN A 361 -11.71 18.09 10.64
C ASN A 361 -11.96 19.40 9.85
N SER A 362 -11.01 20.34 9.79
CA SER A 362 -11.11 21.55 8.96
C SER A 362 -9.72 22.03 8.52
N ASP A 363 -9.66 22.87 7.48
CA ASP A 363 -8.39 23.46 7.00
C ASP A 363 -7.70 24.30 8.08
N ALA A 364 -8.46 25.13 8.79
CA ALA A 364 -7.95 25.96 9.87
C ALA A 364 -7.34 25.11 11.00
N ASN A 365 -8.01 24.02 11.38
CA ASN A 365 -7.50 23.10 12.40
C ASN A 365 -6.22 22.41 11.94
N ARG A 366 -6.18 21.93 10.69
CA ARG A 366 -4.98 21.28 10.13
C ARG A 366 -3.78 22.22 10.14
N ARG A 367 -3.93 23.46 9.67
CA ARG A 367 -2.85 24.45 9.67
C ARG A 367 -2.38 24.82 11.07
N ALA A 368 -3.32 25.00 12.00
CA ALA A 368 -2.99 25.32 13.39
C ALA A 368 -2.20 24.19 14.05
N TYR A 369 -2.69 22.95 13.95
CA TYR A 369 -2.00 21.78 14.48
C TYR A 369 -0.68 21.49 13.77
N ALA A 370 -0.61 21.64 12.44
CA ALA A 370 0.60 21.44 11.67
C ALA A 370 1.78 22.31 12.16
N THR A 371 1.49 23.55 12.54
CA THR A 371 2.50 24.45 13.13
C THR A 371 3.06 23.89 14.43
N LEU A 372 2.19 23.37 15.30
CA LEU A 372 2.58 22.79 16.59
C LEU A 372 3.37 21.49 16.40
N LEU A 373 2.94 20.63 15.46
CA LEU A 373 3.64 19.39 15.17
C LEU A 373 5.03 19.63 14.58
N ALA A 374 5.18 20.59 13.66
CA ALA A 374 6.48 20.94 13.09
C ALA A 374 7.46 21.43 14.17
N ASP A 375 7.00 22.28 15.10
CA ASP A 375 7.80 22.77 16.22
C ASP A 375 8.19 21.63 17.18
N ALA A 376 7.23 20.78 17.55
CA ALA A 376 7.47 19.64 18.43
C ALA A 376 8.43 18.59 17.82
N VAL A 377 8.30 18.29 16.52
CA VAL A 377 9.23 17.38 15.82
C VAL A 377 10.63 17.97 15.78
N ARG A 378 10.76 19.27 15.48
CA ARG A 378 12.05 19.96 15.50
C ARG A 378 12.69 19.93 16.88
N ALA A 379 11.93 20.22 17.94
CA ALA A 379 12.42 20.16 19.31
C ALA A 379 12.82 18.73 19.72
N PHE A 380 12.03 17.73 19.34
CA PHE A 380 12.32 16.32 19.60
C PHE A 380 13.63 15.89 18.95
N MET A 381 13.85 16.20 17.68
CA MET A 381 15.10 15.85 16.98
C MET A 381 16.30 16.61 17.56
N LEU A 382 16.17 17.90 17.87
CA LEU A 382 17.25 18.66 18.50
C LEU A 382 17.65 18.07 19.87
N GLU A 383 16.70 17.58 20.65
CA GLU A 383 16.98 16.95 21.94
C GLU A 383 17.62 15.57 21.77
N HIS A 384 17.03 14.70 20.95
CA HIS A 384 17.36 13.27 20.94
C HIS A 384 18.37 12.86 19.86
N MET A 385 18.59 13.71 18.86
CA MET A 385 19.58 13.50 17.77
C MET A 385 20.66 14.61 17.76
N GLY A 386 20.42 15.74 18.42
CA GLY A 386 21.37 16.86 18.48
C GLY A 386 21.43 17.74 17.23
N TYR A 387 20.58 17.49 16.23
CA TYR A 387 20.48 18.31 15.01
C TYR A 387 19.05 18.29 14.42
N PHE A 388 18.83 19.17 13.44
CA PHE A 388 17.56 19.23 12.68
C PHE A 388 17.76 19.81 11.27
N GLU A 389 18.61 20.83 11.13
CA GLU A 389 18.86 21.52 9.87
C GLU A 389 20.05 20.89 9.10
N PRO A 390 20.13 21.05 7.76
CA PRO A 390 21.22 20.53 6.93
C PRO A 390 22.62 21.08 7.19
#